data_AF-A0A8H9HKD1-F1
#
_entry.id   AF-A0A8H9HKD1-F1
#
_cell.length_a   1.000
_cell.length_b   1.000
_cell.length_c   1.000
_cell.angle_alpha   90.00
_cell.angle_beta   90.00
_cell.angle_gamma   90.00
#
_symmetry.space_group_name_H-M   'P 1'
#
loop_
_entity.id
_entity.type
_entity.pdbx_description
1 polymer ?
#
loop_
_entity_poly.entity_id
_entity_poly.type
_entity_poly.pdbx_seq_one_letter_code
_entity_poly.pdbx_strand_id
1 'polypeptide(L)'
;MSPAPARGLRADHAKLQEAFTGLVRDALAGAGHAAADPRRAARTLLALADGLTTHVLVGHLSPREAYEVLHGHLAGLWGRPEPSAGA
;
A
#
# COMPACT_ATOMS: atom_id res chain seq x y z
N MET A 1 0.01 -16.54 -23.84
CA MET A 1 -0.11 -17.48 -22.70
C MET A 1 1.12 -17.29 -21.81
N SER A 2 0.99 -16.76 -20.59
CA SER A 2 2.20 -16.56 -19.75
C SER A 2 2.75 -17.91 -19.25
N PRO A 3 4.08 -18.03 -19.06
CA PRO A 3 4.69 -19.27 -18.59
C PRO A 3 4.15 -19.68 -17.21
N ALA A 4 4.15 -20.99 -16.90
CA ALA A 4 3.56 -21.53 -15.67
C ALA A 4 4.06 -20.85 -14.36
N PRO A 5 5.36 -20.51 -14.21
CA PRO A 5 5.84 -19.76 -13.05
C PRO A 5 5.19 -18.37 -12.91
N ALA A 6 4.98 -17.67 -14.03
CA ALA A 6 4.32 -16.36 -14.02
C ALA A 6 2.83 -16.45 -13.64
N ARG A 7 2.19 -17.62 -13.83
CA ARG A 7 0.82 -17.84 -13.34
C ARG A 7 0.79 -18.04 -11.83
N GLY A 8 1.73 -18.82 -11.27
CA GLY A 8 1.87 -19.01 -9.82
C GLY A 8 2.11 -17.68 -9.11
N LEU A 9 3.12 -16.92 -9.57
CA LEU A 9 3.46 -15.62 -9.00
C LEU A 9 2.27 -14.63 -9.02
N ARG A 10 1.46 -14.63 -10.09
CA ARG A 10 0.25 -13.80 -10.14
C ARG A 10 -0.82 -14.23 -9.16
N ALA A 11 -1.00 -15.53 -8.94
CA ALA A 11 -1.96 -16.04 -7.97
C ALA A 11 -1.54 -15.65 -6.55
N ASP A 12 -0.24 -15.71 -6.25
CA ASP A 12 0.28 -15.32 -4.94
C ASP A 12 0.19 -13.80 -4.72
N HIS A 13 0.52 -12.98 -5.73
CA HIS A 13 0.29 -11.53 -5.68
C HIS A 13 -1.19 -11.17 -5.50
N ALA A 14 -2.11 -11.93 -6.12
CA ALA A 14 -3.54 -11.68 -5.96
C ALA A 14 -3.99 -11.95 -4.52
N LYS A 15 -3.54 -13.05 -3.91
CA LYS A 15 -3.82 -13.36 -2.49
C LYS A 15 -3.23 -12.31 -1.55
N LEU A 16 -2.00 -11.87 -1.82
CA LEU A 16 -1.35 -10.82 -1.04
C LEU A 16 -2.12 -9.50 -1.14
N GLN A 17 -2.54 -9.13 -2.35
CA GLN A 17 -3.36 -7.93 -2.58
C GLN A 17 -4.70 -8.03 -1.85
N GLU A 18 -5.34 -9.20 -1.82
CA GLU A 18 -6.59 -9.42 -1.10
C GLU A 18 -6.40 -9.26 0.42
N ALA A 19 -5.35 -9.86 0.99
CA ALA A 19 -5.02 -9.72 2.40
C ALA A 19 -4.78 -8.24 2.78
N PHE A 20 -3.97 -7.52 2.00
CA PHE A 20 -3.72 -6.10 2.21
C PHE A 20 -4.99 -5.25 2.05
N THR A 21 -5.88 -5.60 1.11
CA THR A 21 -7.16 -4.91 0.94
C THR A 21 -8.02 -5.01 2.20
N GLY A 22 -8.04 -6.17 2.87
CA GLY A 22 -8.73 -6.34 4.15
C GLY A 22 -8.16 -5.42 5.24
N LEU A 23 -6.85 -5.49 5.46
CA LEU A 23 -6.16 -4.66 6.46
C LEU A 23 -6.35 -3.16 6.22
N VAL A 24 -6.25 -2.72 4.96
CA VAL A 24 -6.45 -1.32 4.59
C VAL A 24 -7.90 -0.88 4.81
N ARG A 25 -8.87 -1.74 4.49
CA ARG A 25 -10.29 -1.44 4.75
C ARG A 25 -10.54 -1.20 6.23
N ASP A 26 -10.02 -2.08 7.08
CA ASP A 26 -10.20 -1.98 8.53
C ASP A 26 -9.53 -0.71 9.08
N ALA A 27 -8.32 -0.39 8.60
CA ALA A 27 -7.62 0.84 8.98
C ALA A 27 -8.36 2.12 8.54
N LEU A 28 -8.88 2.16 7.29
CA LEU A 28 -9.65 3.29 6.78
C LEU A 28 -10.97 3.48 7.53
N ALA A 29 -11.64 2.38 7.88
CA ALA A 29 -12.84 2.43 8.70
C ALA A 29 -12.56 3.03 10.10
N GLY A 30 -11.46 2.61 10.74
CA GLY A 30 -11.01 3.15 12.03
C GLY A 30 -10.60 4.63 11.97
N ALA A 31 -10.10 5.09 10.82
CA ALA A 31 -9.68 6.49 10.61
C ALA A 31 -10.84 7.43 10.21
N GLY A 32 -12.03 6.89 9.90
CA GLY A 32 -13.17 7.68 9.43
C GLY A 32 -13.13 8.03 7.94
N HIS A 33 -12.27 7.38 7.15
CA HIS A 33 -12.06 7.64 5.72
C HIS A 33 -12.90 6.70 4.84
N ALA A 34 -14.22 6.79 4.98
CA ALA A 34 -15.14 5.92 4.25
C ALA A 34 -15.09 6.07 2.70
N ALA A 35 -14.54 7.19 2.19
CA ALA A 35 -14.47 7.48 0.76
C ALA A 35 -13.22 6.90 0.04
N ALA A 36 -12.21 6.42 0.77
CA ALA A 36 -11.00 5.90 0.16
C ALA A 36 -11.20 4.46 -0.33
N ASP A 37 -10.79 4.15 -1.57
CA ASP A 37 -10.86 2.80 -2.14
C ASP A 37 -9.76 1.89 -1.54
N PRO A 38 -10.13 0.89 -0.71
CA PRO A 38 -9.15 0.02 -0.06
C PRO A 38 -8.34 -0.82 -1.04
N ARG A 39 -8.90 -1.19 -2.20
CA ARG A 39 -8.19 -1.98 -3.21
C ARG A 39 -7.11 -1.15 -3.88
N ARG A 40 -7.42 0.09 -4.25
CA ARG A 40 -6.44 1.02 -4.82
C ARG A 40 -5.31 1.29 -3.82
N ALA A 41 -5.65 1.56 -2.57
CA ALA A 41 -4.67 1.78 -1.50
C ALA A 41 -3.77 0.55 -1.27
N ALA A 42 -4.33 -0.65 -1.20
CA ALA A 42 -3.56 -1.90 -1.08
C ALA A 42 -2.60 -2.11 -2.26
N ARG A 43 -3.06 -1.85 -3.50
CA ARG A 43 -2.21 -1.96 -4.69
C ARG A 43 -1.05 -0.96 -4.67
N THR A 44 -1.31 0.29 -4.24
CA THR A 44 -0.28 1.31 -4.07
C THR A 44 0.76 0.89 -3.03
N LEU A 45 0.31 0.37 -1.87
CA LEU A 45 1.21 -0.09 -0.82
C LEU A 45 2.14 -1.22 -1.27
N LEU A 46 1.60 -2.20 -2.01
CA LEU A 46 2.42 -3.29 -2.55
C LEU A 46 3.44 -2.78 -3.56
N ALA A 47 3.02 -1.93 -4.51
CA ALA A 47 3.93 -1.34 -5.49
C ALA A 47 5.03 -0.48 -4.83
N LEU A 48 4.67 0.26 -3.77
CA LEU A 48 5.61 1.05 -2.99
C LEU A 48 6.61 0.14 -2.26
N ALA A 49 6.15 -0.92 -1.60
CA ALA A 49 7.01 -1.88 -0.93
C ALA A 49 7.97 -2.59 -1.89
N ASP A 50 7.50 -3.00 -3.08
CA ASP A 50 8.32 -3.62 -4.12
C ASP A 50 9.41 -2.65 -4.63
N GLY A 51 9.04 -1.40 -4.89
CA GLY A 51 9.96 -0.35 -5.34
C GLY A 51 10.99 0.02 -4.26
N LEU A 52 10.55 0.22 -3.02
CA LEU A 52 11.44 0.51 -1.89
C LEU A 52 12.41 -0.64 -1.62
N THR A 53 11.95 -1.89 -1.71
CA THR A 53 12.80 -3.07 -1.61
C THR A 53 13.90 -3.04 -2.67
N THR A 54 13.55 -2.71 -3.92
CA THR A 54 14.52 -2.56 -5.01
C THR A 54 15.53 -1.45 -4.71
N HIS A 55 15.07 -0.27 -4.28
CA HIS A 55 15.95 0.86 -3.95
C HIS A 55 16.94 0.57 -2.82
N VAL A 56 16.54 -0.22 -1.83
CA VAL A 56 17.44 -0.67 -0.76
C VAL A 56 18.47 -1.66 -1.28
N LEU A 57 18.04 -2.67 -2.05
CA LEU A 57 18.94 -3.70 -2.58
C LEU A 57 20.00 -3.15 -3.53
N VAL A 58 19.69 -2.10 -4.29
CA VAL A 58 20.65 -1.44 -5.19
C VAL A 58 21.50 -0.36 -4.50
N GLY A 59 21.29 -0.14 -3.20
CA GLY A 59 22.03 0.85 -2.41
C GLY A 59 21.65 2.31 -2.70
N HIS A 60 20.51 2.55 -3.35
CA HIS A 60 20.01 3.91 -3.60
C HIS A 60 19.39 4.54 -2.34
N LEU A 61 18.74 3.72 -1.52
CA LEU A 61 18.22 4.12 -0.20
C LEU A 61 18.81 3.20 0.88
N SER A 62 19.04 3.76 2.06
CA SER A 62 19.20 2.97 3.27
C SER A 62 17.86 2.34 3.70
N PRO A 63 17.89 1.26 4.50
CA PRO A 63 16.67 0.68 5.06
C PRO A 63 15.83 1.70 5.87
N ARG A 64 16.51 2.66 6.52
CA ARG A 64 15.85 3.71 7.30
C ARG A 64 15.11 4.71 6.40
N GLU A 65 15.74 5.18 5.33
CA GLU A 65 15.10 6.11 4.39
C GLU A 65 13.88 5.44 3.72
N ALA A 66 13.99 4.16 3.35
CA ALA A 66 12.85 3.41 2.82
C ALA A 66 11.70 3.29 3.84
N TYR A 67 12.02 3.03 5.11
CA TYR A 67 11.03 3.01 6.19
C TYR A 67 10.34 4.37 6.36
N GLU A 68 11.10 5.47 6.33
CA GLU A 68 10.56 6.83 6.47
C GLU A 68 9.61 7.18 5.31
N VAL A 69 9.91 6.77 4.07
CA VAL A 69 9.01 6.93 2.92
C VAL A 69 7.71 6.14 3.12
N LEU A 70 7.80 4.87 3.51
CA LEU A 70 6.61 4.04 3.75
C LEU A 70 5.75 4.61 4.89
N HIS A 71 6.38 5.02 5.98
CA HIS A 71 5.70 5.59 7.14
C HIS A 71 4.99 6.91 6.78
N GLY A 72 5.65 7.79 6.02
CA GLY A 72 5.04 9.03 5.53
C GLY A 72 3.83 8.77 4.62
N HIS A 73 3.91 7.78 3.73
CA HIS A 73 2.78 7.40 2.88
C HIS A 73 1.57 6.90 3.71
N LEU A 74 1.82 6.04 4.71
CA LEU A 74 0.78 5.52 5.59
C LEU A 74 0.15 6.63 6.45
N ALA A 75 0.96 7.54 6.99
CA ALA A 75 0.48 8.70 7.72
C ALA A 75 -0.43 9.59 6.87
N GLY A 76 -0.12 9.77 5.58
CA GLY A 76 -0.98 10.48 4.64
C GLY A 76 -2.28 9.73 4.30
N LEU A 77 -2.24 8.40 4.26
CA LEU A 77 -3.39 7.56 3.97
C LEU A 77 -4.42 7.55 5.11
N TRP A 78 -3.95 7.71 6.35
CA TRP A 78 -4.78 7.78 7.56
C TRP A 78 -4.98 9.22 8.07
N GLY A 79 -4.32 10.19 7.43
CA GLY A 79 -4.33 11.60 7.82
C GLY A 79 -5.72 12.21 7.68
N ARG A 80 -6.14 12.86 8.76
CA ARG A 80 -7.47 13.42 9.11
C ARG A 80 -8.42 13.72 7.94
N PRO A 81 -9.72 13.35 8.02
CA PRO A 81 -10.71 13.84 7.07
C PRO A 81 -10.66 15.36 7.00
N GLU A 82 -10.65 15.91 5.78
CA GLU A 82 -10.88 17.34 5.55
C GLU A 82 -12.10 17.75 6.38
N PRO A 83 -12.01 18.79 7.23
CA PRO A 83 -13.21 19.33 7.86
C PRO A 83 -14.16 19.69 6.72
N SER A 84 -15.38 19.16 6.74
CA SER A 84 -16.36 19.50 5.72
C SER A 84 -16.46 21.01 5.68
N ALA A 85 -16.07 21.63 4.57
CA ALA A 85 -16.32 23.03 4.33
C ALA A 85 -17.85 23.23 4.35
N GLY A 86 -18.35 23.63 5.50
CA GLY A 86 -19.78 23.75 5.79
C GLY A 86 -20.01 24.79 6.87
N ALA A 87 -20.12 26.04 6.43
CA ALA A 87 -21.05 27.04 6.94
C ALA A 87 -21.37 27.99 5.78
#